data_AF-A0A7L5BRL3-F1
#
_entry.id   AF-A0A7L5BRL3-F1
#
_cell.length_a   1.000
_cell.length_b   1.000
_cell.length_c   1.000
_cell.angle_alpha   90.00
_cell.angle_beta   90.00
_cell.angle_gamma   90.00
#
_symmetry.space_group_name_H-M   'P 1'
#
loop_
_entity.id
_entity.type
_entity.pdbx_description
1 polymer ?
#
loop_
_entity_poly.entity_id
_entity_poly.type
_entity_poly.pdbx_seq_one_letter_code
_entity_poly.pdbx_strand_id
1 'polypeptide(L)' 'MVGTAPPVAPVLGGYVTIVNTGQESDRLVGGTTNIAERLEIHESSLVDGVAKMRPAKQGLEIAPVLPWRFNPVEPT' A
#
# COMPACT_ATOMS: atom_id res chain seq x y z
N MET A 1 10.10 -0.19 13.28
CA MET A 1 10.39 -1.29 14.23
C MET A 1 9.17 -2.19 14.23
N VAL A 2 9.32 -3.46 13.89
CA VAL A 2 8.22 -4.44 13.92
C VAL A 2 8.36 -5.22 15.23
N GLY A 3 7.31 -5.25 16.06
CA GLY A 3 7.31 -5.99 17.33
C GLY A 3 7.18 -7.50 17.13
N THR A 4 7.16 -8.26 18.24
CA THR A 4 6.87 -9.70 18.21
C THR A 4 5.37 -9.95 18.02
N ALA A 5 5.00 -10.89 17.14
CA ALA A 5 3.60 -11.24 16.92
C ALA A 5 3.01 -11.96 18.15
N PRO A 6 1.74 -11.76 18.50
CA PRO A 6 1.11 -12.47 19.59
C PRO A 6 0.96 -13.98 19.27
N PRO A 7 1.18 -14.90 20.23
CA PRO A 7 1.17 -16.35 19.97
C PRO A 7 -0.15 -16.88 19.39
N VAL A 8 -1.28 -16.28 19.77
CA VAL A 8 -2.63 -16.69 19.35
C VAL A 8 -3.07 -16.08 18.01
N ALA A 9 -2.30 -15.13 17.48
CA ALA A 9 -2.53 -14.50 16.18
C ALA A 9 -1.17 -14.03 15.62
N PRO A 10 -0.36 -14.94 15.06
CA PRO A 10 1.04 -14.69 14.69
C PRO A 10 1.14 -13.88 13.38
N VAL A 11 0.44 -12.75 13.33
CA VAL A 11 0.36 -11.84 12.20
C VAL A 11 0.90 -10.47 12.63
N LEU A 12 1.67 -9.85 11.74
CA LEU A 12 2.22 -8.51 11.93
C LEU A 12 1.67 -7.59 10.85
N GLY A 13 1.26 -6.38 11.26
CA GLY A 13 0.87 -5.31 10.35
C GLY A 13 2.03 -4.34 10.11
N GLY A 14 2.13 -3.82 8.89
CA GLY A 14 3.10 -2.80 8.51
C GLY A 14 2.52 -1.84 7.48
N TYR A 15 3.08 -0.63 7.43
CA TYR A 15 2.74 0.38 6.44
C TYR A 15 3.95 0.71 5.59
N VAL A 16 3.73 0.89 4.30
CA VAL A 16 4.75 1.31 3.34
C VAL A 16 4.12 2.33 2.39
N THR A 17 4.91 3.32 1.99
CA THR A 17 4.56 4.22 0.90
C THR A 17 5.31 3.77 -0.34
N ILE A 18 4.59 3.52 -1.43
CA ILE A 18 5.17 3.14 -2.72
C ILE A 18 4.82 4.23 -3.72
N VAL A 19 5.83 4.73 -4.42
CA VAL A 19 5.71 5.82 -5.39
C VAL A 19 6.21 5.31 -6.74
N ASN A 20 5.34 5.28 -7.74
CA ASN A 20 5.72 5.00 -9.12
C ASN A 20 6.23 6.28 -9.78
N THR A 21 7.53 6.32 -10.11
CA THR A 21 8.21 7.44 -10.80
C THR A 21 8.41 7.20 -12.29
N GLY A 22 7.88 6.09 -12.82
CA GLY A 22 7.86 5.77 -14.24
C GLY A 22 6.81 6.57 -15.02
N GLN A 23 6.71 6.29 -16.32
CA GLN A 23 5.72 6.93 -17.21
C GLN A 23 4.45 6.08 -17.42
N GLU A 24 4.46 4.82 -17.00
CA GLU A 24 3.38 3.86 -17.16
C GLU A 24 2.91 3.33 -15.80
N SER A 25 1.64 2.92 -15.71
CA SER A 25 1.11 2.25 -14.51
C SER A 25 1.89 0.98 -14.23
N ASP A 26 2.19 0.76 -12.96
CA ASP A 26 2.79 -0.47 -12.46
C ASP A 26 1.79 -1.21 -11.56
N ARG A 27 2.09 -2.45 -11.20
CA ARG A 27 1.25 -3.29 -10.36
C ARG A 27 2.07 -3.95 -9.27
N LEU A 28 1.78 -3.58 -8.03
CA LEU A 28 2.31 -4.26 -6.86
C LEU A 28 1.61 -5.60 -6.66
N VAL A 29 2.26 -6.67 -7.08
CA VAL A 29 1.73 -8.05 -7.00
C VAL A 29 2.09 -8.78 -5.70
N GLY A 30 3.05 -8.28 -4.93
CA GLY A 30 3.54 -8.96 -3.73
C GLY A 30 4.89 -8.44 -3.25
N GLY A 31 5.51 -9.18 -2.35
CA GLY A 31 6.84 -8.91 -1.82
C GLY A 31 7.33 -10.06 -0.96
N THR A 32 8.57 -9.96 -0.49
CA THR A 32 9.21 -10.94 0.39
C THR A 32 9.80 -10.24 1.60
N THR A 33 9.94 -10.96 2.71
CA THR A 33 10.56 -10.43 3.92
C THR A 33 11.29 -11.53 4.68
N ASN A 34 12.30 -11.18 5.47
CA ASN A 34 13.06 -12.13 6.29
C ASN A 34 12.46 -12.35 7.67
N ILE A 35 11.44 -11.57 8.07
CA ILE A 35 10.83 -11.63 9.41
C ILE A 35 9.56 -12.48 9.48
N ALA A 36 9.07 -12.96 8.33
CA ALA A 36 7.84 -13.75 8.22
C ALA A 36 7.93 -14.72 7.04
N GLU A 37 7.21 -15.84 7.13
CA GLU A 37 7.15 -16.86 6.08
C GLU A 37 6.41 -16.35 4.82
N ARG A 38 5.38 -15.51 5.01
CA ARG A 38 4.58 -14.95 3.92
C ARG A 38 4.29 -13.47 4.16
N LEU A 39 4.28 -12.71 3.06
CA LEU A 39 3.77 -11.35 3.00
C LEU A 39 2.46 -11.35 2.23
N GLU A 40 1.46 -10.64 2.75
CA GLU A 40 0.17 -10.45 2.09
C GLU A 40 -0.13 -8.95 1.95
N ILE A 41 -0.72 -8.58 0.82
CA ILE A 41 -1.20 -7.22 0.57
C ILE A 41 -2.72 -7.25 0.67
N HIS A 42 -3.26 -6.34 1.48
CA HIS A 42 -4.70 -6.20 1.68
C HIS A 42 -5.12 -4.78 1.32
N GLU A 43 -6.17 -4.66 0.52
CA GLU A 43 -6.82 -3.40 0.24
C GLU A 43 -7.80 -3.09 1.38
N SER A 44 -7.73 -1.88 1.91
CA SER A 44 -8.67 -1.38 2.92
C SER A 44 -9.62 -0.39 2.28
N SER A 45 -10.92 -0.59 2.49
CA SER A 45 -11.99 0.27 2.00
C SER A 45 -12.95 0.57 3.14
N LEU A 46 -13.52 1.79 3.20
CA LEU A 46 -14.69 2.05 4.03
C LEU A 46 -15.95 1.74 3.23
N VAL A 47 -16.77 0.82 3.73
CA VAL A 47 -18.08 0.52 3.17
C VAL A 47 -19.10 0.72 4.28
N ASP A 48 -20.00 1.68 4.11
CA ASP A 48 -21.03 2.03 5.09
C ASP A 48 -20.44 2.39 6.48
N GLY A 49 -19.31 3.10 6.50
CA GLY A 49 -18.61 3.47 7.74
C GLY A 49 -17.80 2.35 8.38
N VAL A 50 -17.80 1.14 7.82
CA VAL A 50 -17.04 -0.01 8.32
C VAL A 50 -15.80 -0.21 7.47
N ALA A 51 -14.62 -0.23 8.11
CA ALA A 51 -13.38 -0.62 7.45
C ALA A 51 -13.43 -2.11 7.07
N LYS A 52 -13.25 -2.39 5.78
CA LYS A 52 -13.19 -3.74 5.21
C LYS A 52 -11.84 -3.95 4.57
N MET A 53 -11.16 -5.01 5.00
CA MET A 53 -9.91 -5.47 4.40
C MET A 53 -10.16 -6.67 3.48
N ARG A 54 -9.57 -6.66 2.29
CA ARG A 54 -9.62 -7.80 1.35
C ARG A 54 -8.23 -8.07 0.78
N PRO A 55 -7.82 -9.35 0.64
CA PRO A 55 -6.59 -9.69 -0.04
C PRO A 55 -6.58 -9.15 -1.48
N ALA A 56 -5.53 -8.42 -1.85
CA ALA A 56 -5.33 -7.89 -3.18
C ALA A 56 -4.79 -9.00 -4.12
N LYS A 57 -5.62 -10.00 -4.44
CA LYS A 57 -5.20 -11.21 -5.20
C LYS A 57 -4.64 -10.90 -6.60
N GLN A 58 -5.08 -9.80 -7.21
CA GLN A 58 -4.63 -9.33 -8.52
C GLN A 58 -3.54 -8.25 -8.40
N GLY A 59 -3.00 -8.03 -7.20
CA GLY A 59 -2.13 -6.90 -6.90
C GLY A 59 -2.85 -5.56 -6.86
N LEU A 60 -2.11 -4.52 -6.51
CA LEU A 60 -2.57 -3.14 -6.44
C LEU A 60 -1.96 -2.34 -7.59
N GLU A 61 -2.79 -1.65 -8.38
CA GLU A 61 -2.28 -0.73 -9.40
C GLU A 61 -1.64 0.50 -8.73
N ILE A 62 -0.49 0.90 -9.25
CA ILE A 62 0.23 2.11 -8.85
C ILE A 62 0.41 2.95 -10.10
N ALA A 63 -0.53 3.87 -10.31
CA ALA A 63 -0.45 4.84 -11.40
C ALA A 63 0.83 5.69 -11.25
N PRO A 64 1.42 6.19 -12.35
CA PRO A 64 2.47 7.17 -12.29
C PRO A 64 2.06 8.35 -11.43
N VAL A 65 2.99 8.90 -10.68
CA VAL A 65 2.77 10.24 -10.14
C VAL A 65 2.55 11.19 -11.32
N LEU A 66 1.46 11.96 -11.28
CA LEU A 66 1.33 13.09 -12.20
C LEU A 66 2.59 13.95 -12.02
N PRO A 67 3.22 14.45 -13.11
CA PRO A 67 4.27 15.43 -12.94
C PRO A 67 3.67 16.56 -12.11
N TRP A 68 4.28 16.84 -10.96
CA TRP A 68 3.87 17.95 -10.09
C TRP A 68 3.81 19.21 -10.95
N ARG A 69 2.63 19.58 -11.45
CA ARG A 69 2.42 20.87 -12.10
C ARG A 69 2.36 21.86 -10.95
N PHE A 70 3.49 22.51 -10.67
CA PHE A 70 3.49 23.73 -9.90
C PHE A 70 2.50 24.69 -10.57
N ASN A 71 1.36 24.94 -9.92
CA ASN A 71 0.43 25.97 -10.33
C ASN A 71 0.77 27.19 -9.46
N PRO A 72 1.59 28.15 -9.94
CA PRO A 72 1.79 29.38 -9.19
C PRO A 72 0.41 30.03 -9.04
N VAL A 73 -0.06 30.15 -7.81
CA VAL A 73 -1.17 31.05 -7.52
C VAL A 73 -0.60 32.45 -7.74
N GLU A 74 -1.01 33.12 -8.82
CA GLU A 74 -0.70 34.53 -9.00
C GLU A 74 -1.20 35.30 -7.78
N PRO A 75 -0.36 36.08 -7.09
CA PRO A 75 -0.84 36.95 -6.03
C PRO A 75 -1.73 38.03 -6.67
N THR A 76 -3.01 38.05 -6.28
CA THR A 76 -3.93 39.17 -6.53
C THR A 76 -3.45 40.44 -5.84
#